data_AF-X1K2M7-F1
#
_entry.id   AF-X1K2M7-F1
#
_cell.length_a   1.000
_cell.length_b   1.000
_cell.length_c   1.000
_cell.angle_alpha   90.00
_cell.angle_beta   90.00
_cell.angle_gamma   90.00
#
_symmetry.space_group_name_H-M   'P 1'
#
loop_
_entity.id
_entity.type
_entity.pdbx_description
1 polymer ?
#
loop_
_entity_poly.entity_id
_entity_poly.type
_entity_poly.pdbx_seq_one_letter_code
_entity_poly.pdbx_strand_id
1 'polypeptide(L)'
;YPFRKSILHLFNEKEKYDKKDFRYQLVKKIPNSLYGTFYEKHKVREAWHTGQMFNPIYAAIITANTRIKVFIKAIEVDNPTVAFATDSILVKGKATGDKTPKLGDWENQAYGDTIILKSGVYRIANKIKTRGMKKKTLIDTPYGKYDSIFDYIKQKPELLKYPVNAIRPVSMGEALKLSKTLSPKDINQWLNFPYIIDINKDY
;
A
#
# COMPACT_ATOMS: atom_id res chain seq x y z
N TYR A 1 -3.58 27.22 -4.46
CA TYR A 1 -3.11 26.08 -3.65
C TYR A 1 -1.68 26.33 -3.18
N PRO A 2 -1.44 26.44 -1.86
CA PRO A 2 -0.16 26.93 -1.30
C PRO A 2 1.03 26.03 -1.63
N PHE A 3 0.84 24.72 -1.77
CA PHE A 3 1.92 23.78 -2.04
C PHE A 3 2.17 23.51 -3.53
N ARG A 4 1.46 24.19 -4.44
CA ARG A 4 1.49 23.87 -5.89
C ARG A 4 2.89 23.88 -6.47
N LYS A 5 3.65 24.96 -6.22
CA LYS A 5 5.01 25.14 -6.75
C LYS A 5 5.94 24.03 -6.27
N SER A 6 5.91 23.72 -4.97
CA SER A 6 6.76 22.69 -4.36
C SER A 6 6.40 21.28 -4.84
N ILE A 7 5.10 20.95 -4.94
CA ILE A 7 4.64 19.66 -5.44
C ILE A 7 5.03 19.46 -6.91
N LEU A 8 4.84 20.49 -7.75
CA LEU A 8 5.25 20.42 -9.16
C LEU A 8 6.77 20.30 -9.31
N HIS A 9 7.54 21.02 -8.50
CA HIS A 9 8.99 20.90 -8.47
C HIS A 9 9.41 19.47 -8.12
N LEU A 10 8.89 18.90 -7.02
CA LEU A 10 9.18 17.52 -6.61
C LEU A 10 8.73 16.50 -7.67
N PHE A 11 7.58 16.71 -8.31
CA PHE A 11 7.12 15.84 -9.39
C PHE A 11 8.09 15.85 -10.58
N ASN A 12 8.47 17.03 -11.06
CA ASN A 12 9.42 17.17 -12.17
C ASN A 12 10.80 16.61 -11.81
N GLU A 13 11.23 16.78 -10.56
CA GLU A 13 12.47 16.24 -10.04
C GLU A 13 12.45 14.71 -10.00
N LYS A 14 11.33 14.10 -9.60
CA LYS A 14 11.13 12.64 -9.62
C LYS A 14 11.28 12.07 -11.03
N GLU A 15 10.78 12.75 -12.07
CA GLU A 15 10.87 12.28 -13.46
C GLU A 15 12.31 12.25 -14.02
N LYS A 16 13.28 12.89 -13.36
CA LYS A 16 14.69 12.87 -13.77
C LYS A 16 15.42 11.58 -13.38
N TYR A 17 14.86 10.78 -12.48
CA TYR A 17 15.52 9.61 -11.90
C TYR A 17 14.86 8.30 -12.36
N ASP A 18 15.66 7.25 -12.58
CA ASP A 18 15.14 5.91 -12.84
C ASP A 18 14.39 5.35 -11.61
N LYS A 19 13.37 4.51 -11.83
CA LYS A 19 12.56 3.92 -10.74
C LYS A 19 13.38 3.08 -9.74
N LYS A 20 14.53 2.55 -10.15
CA LYS A 20 15.47 1.78 -9.30
C LYS A 20 16.39 2.69 -8.49
N ASP A 21 16.53 3.97 -8.85
CA ASP A 21 17.33 4.93 -8.11
C ASP A 21 16.67 5.26 -6.77
N PHE A 22 17.47 5.34 -5.70
CA PHE A 22 16.95 5.69 -4.38
C PHE A 22 16.37 7.12 -4.37
N ARG A 23 16.88 8.03 -5.20
CA ARG A 23 16.42 9.41 -5.34
C ARG A 23 14.99 9.47 -5.86
N TYR A 24 14.63 8.60 -6.82
CA TYR A 24 13.25 8.47 -7.26
C TYR A 24 12.32 8.16 -6.09
N GLN A 25 12.70 7.20 -5.23
CA GLN A 25 11.89 6.81 -4.07
C GLN A 25 11.85 7.91 -3.00
N LEU A 26 12.96 8.60 -2.77
CA LEU A 26 13.06 9.71 -1.83
C LEU A 26 12.13 10.86 -2.25
N VAL A 27 12.29 11.35 -3.48
CA VAL A 27 11.49 12.46 -4.02
C VAL A 27 10.01 12.09 -4.11
N LYS A 28 9.67 10.83 -4.40
CA LYS A 28 8.29 10.33 -4.36
C LYS A 28 7.70 10.32 -2.94
N LYS A 29 8.51 9.97 -1.93
CA LYS A 29 8.02 9.84 -0.54
C LYS A 29 7.65 11.18 0.08
N ILE A 30 8.42 12.24 -0.18
CA ILE A 30 8.20 13.58 0.38
C ILE A 30 6.78 14.11 0.17
N PRO A 31 6.24 14.20 -1.08
CA PRO A 31 4.88 14.69 -1.30
C PRO A 31 3.83 13.72 -0.73
N ASN A 32 4.10 12.42 -0.75
CA ASN A 32 3.20 11.41 -0.17
C ASN A 32 3.16 11.45 1.37
N SER A 33 4.23 11.87 2.05
CA SER A 33 4.25 12.02 3.50
C SER A 33 3.59 13.32 3.97
N LEU A 34 3.53 14.35 3.12
CA LEU A 34 3.05 15.69 3.48
C LEU A 34 1.60 15.68 4.00
N TYR A 35 0.70 14.91 3.37
CA TYR A 35 -0.67 14.83 3.90
C TYR A 35 -0.72 14.08 5.25
N GLY A 36 0.19 13.13 5.46
CA GLY A 36 0.30 12.38 6.71
C GLY A 36 0.75 13.25 7.87
N THR A 37 1.71 14.15 7.63
CA THR A 37 2.19 15.12 8.63
C THR A 37 1.11 16.10 9.07
N PHE A 38 0.16 16.42 8.19
CA PHE A 38 -1.00 17.27 8.54
C PHE A 38 -1.97 16.61 9.53
N TYR A 39 -1.96 15.29 9.67
CA TYR A 39 -2.84 14.54 10.57
C TYR A 39 -2.07 13.76 11.64
N GLU A 40 -0.78 14.08 11.80
CA GLU A 40 0.12 13.35 12.69
C GLU A 40 -0.24 13.56 14.16
N LYS A 41 -0.43 12.43 14.86
CA LYS A 41 -0.73 12.35 16.28
C LYS A 41 0.13 11.27 16.92
N HIS A 42 0.71 11.56 18.08
CA HIS A 42 1.52 10.66 18.86
C HIS A 42 0.93 10.53 20.27
N LYS A 43 0.83 9.30 20.77
CA LYS A 43 0.54 9.08 22.19
C LYS A 43 1.86 9.08 22.95
N VAL A 44 2.04 10.02 23.87
CA VAL A 44 3.20 10.09 24.77
C VAL A 44 2.66 9.92 26.18
N ARG A 45 3.01 8.80 26.83
CA ARG A 45 2.38 8.35 28.09
C ARG A 45 0.86 8.25 27.91
N GLU A 46 0.07 8.96 28.72
CA GLU A 46 -1.40 8.99 28.61
C GLU A 46 -1.96 10.16 27.80
N ALA A 47 -1.12 11.03 27.25
CA ALA A 47 -1.55 12.20 26.49
C ALA A 47 -1.35 12.03 24.98
N TRP A 48 -2.21 12.68 24.19
CA TRP A 48 -2.06 12.81 22.75
C TRP A 48 -1.39 14.14 22.40
N HIS A 49 -0.36 14.07 21.56
CA HIS A 49 0.37 15.22 21.03
C HIS A 49 0.24 15.23 19.51
N THR A 50 0.19 16.42 18.92
CA THR A 50 0.14 16.61 17.47
C THR A 50 1.51 16.94 16.90
N GLY A 51 1.74 16.60 15.63
CA GLY A 51 2.96 16.99 14.92
C GLY A 51 3.06 18.50 14.69
N GLN A 52 4.26 19.00 14.41
CA GLN A 52 4.51 20.45 14.18
C GLN A 52 3.72 21.02 13.00
N MET A 53 3.42 20.19 12.00
CA MET A 53 2.64 20.57 10.82
C MET A 53 1.17 20.23 10.94
N PHE A 54 0.65 19.91 12.14
CA PHE A 54 -0.73 19.46 12.29
C PHE A 54 -1.74 20.49 11.75
N ASN A 55 -2.45 20.10 10.69
CA ASN A 55 -3.49 20.88 10.05
C ASN A 55 -4.55 19.90 9.51
N PRO A 56 -5.52 19.48 10.33
CA PRO A 56 -6.48 18.45 9.97
C PRO A 56 -7.38 18.88 8.80
N ILE A 57 -7.56 20.19 8.58
CA ILE A 57 -8.34 20.72 7.46
C ILE A 57 -7.65 20.36 6.14
N TYR A 58 -6.34 20.58 6.00
CA TYR A 58 -5.63 20.18 4.78
C TYR A 58 -5.61 18.67 4.58
N ALA A 59 -5.43 17.88 5.65
CA ALA A 59 -5.52 16.42 5.56
C ALA A 59 -6.91 15.98 5.08
N ALA A 60 -7.98 16.57 5.61
CA ALA A 60 -9.35 16.29 5.22
C ALA A 60 -9.60 16.66 3.75
N ILE A 61 -9.23 17.86 3.32
CA ILE A 61 -9.40 18.32 1.93
C ILE A 61 -8.65 17.42 0.94
N ILE A 62 -7.38 17.08 1.23
CA ILE A 62 -6.58 16.21 0.35
C ILE A 62 -7.24 14.84 0.20
N THR A 63 -7.65 14.22 1.30
CA THR A 63 -8.24 12.88 1.26
C THR A 63 -9.65 12.87 0.69
N ALA A 64 -10.47 13.90 0.98
CA ALA A 64 -11.80 14.07 0.39
C ALA A 64 -11.72 14.24 -1.12
N ASN A 65 -10.88 15.15 -1.62
CA ASN A 65 -10.71 15.38 -3.04
C ASN A 65 -10.19 14.13 -3.77
N THR A 66 -9.28 13.37 -3.14
CA THR A 66 -8.81 12.10 -3.71
C THR A 66 -9.94 11.10 -3.86
N ARG A 67 -10.76 10.90 -2.81
CA ARG A 67 -11.92 10.01 -2.86
C ARG A 67 -12.94 10.44 -3.91
N ILE A 68 -13.27 11.74 -3.96
CA ILE A 68 -14.21 12.29 -4.94
C ILE A 68 -13.74 11.98 -6.36
N LYS A 69 -12.46 12.24 -6.68
CA LYS A 69 -11.91 11.93 -8.02
C LYS A 69 -11.99 10.46 -8.37
N VAL A 70 -11.70 9.58 -7.41
CA VAL A 70 -11.78 8.13 -7.59
C VAL A 70 -13.21 7.67 -7.86
N PHE A 71 -14.19 8.20 -7.12
CA PHE A 71 -15.61 7.91 -7.34
C PHE A 71 -16.12 8.43 -8.67
N ILE A 72 -15.79 9.68 -9.02
CA ILE A 72 -16.15 10.26 -10.33
C ILE A 72 -15.60 9.38 -11.45
N LYS A 73 -14.33 8.96 -11.36
CA LYS A 73 -13.75 8.10 -12.40
C LYS A 73 -14.45 6.75 -12.51
N ALA A 74 -14.84 6.15 -11.40
CA ALA A 74 -15.58 4.88 -11.42
C ALA A 74 -16.94 5.01 -12.13
N ILE A 75 -17.61 6.16 -11.98
CA ILE A 75 -18.86 6.47 -12.70
C ILE A 75 -18.59 6.66 -14.20
N GLU A 76 -17.53 7.41 -14.54
CA GLU A 76 -17.17 7.68 -15.95
C GLU A 76 -16.79 6.45 -16.76
N VAL A 77 -16.14 5.45 -16.14
CA VAL A 77 -15.66 4.25 -16.84
C VAL A 77 -16.81 3.32 -17.25
N ASP A 78 -18.00 3.51 -16.69
CA ASP A 78 -19.25 2.78 -17.00
C ASP A 78 -19.13 1.24 -17.00
N ASN A 79 -18.14 0.72 -16.29
CA ASN A 79 -17.95 -0.70 -16.05
C ASN A 79 -18.27 -1.02 -14.59
N PRO A 80 -18.77 -2.23 -14.28
CA PRO A 80 -18.97 -2.66 -12.90
C PRO A 80 -17.66 -2.56 -12.10
N THR A 81 -17.67 -1.71 -11.07
CA THR A 81 -16.51 -1.52 -10.19
C THR A 81 -16.42 -2.68 -9.20
N VAL A 82 -15.26 -3.33 -9.17
CA VAL A 82 -14.96 -4.48 -8.30
C VAL A 82 -14.30 -4.02 -7.00
N ALA A 83 -13.37 -3.07 -7.07
CA ALA A 83 -12.65 -2.59 -5.89
C ALA A 83 -12.09 -1.17 -6.07
N PHE A 84 -11.91 -0.50 -4.93
CA PHE A 84 -11.20 0.77 -4.81
C PHE A 84 -9.91 0.59 -4.02
N ALA A 85 -8.80 1.20 -4.46
CA ALA A 85 -7.55 1.18 -3.72
C ALA A 85 -6.84 2.53 -3.76
N THR A 86 -7.13 3.38 -2.76
CA THR A 86 -6.60 4.74 -2.53
C THR A 86 -6.74 5.71 -3.69
N ASP A 87 -6.00 5.49 -4.77
CA ASP A 87 -5.86 6.28 -5.98
C ASP A 87 -6.10 5.45 -7.25
N SER A 88 -6.69 4.27 -7.11
CA SER A 88 -6.99 3.34 -8.22
C SER A 88 -8.38 2.75 -8.12
N ILE A 89 -8.96 2.44 -9.29
CA ILE A 89 -10.21 1.69 -9.44
C ILE A 89 -9.92 0.38 -10.17
N LEU A 90 -10.57 -0.70 -9.75
CA LEU A 90 -10.57 -1.97 -10.45
C LEU A 90 -11.98 -2.22 -10.95
N VAL A 91 -12.11 -2.43 -12.26
CA VAL A 91 -13.40 -2.65 -12.92
C VAL A 91 -13.42 -3.98 -13.66
N LYS A 92 -14.62 -4.51 -13.89
CA LYS A 92 -14.82 -5.68 -14.74
C LYS A 92 -14.74 -5.27 -16.21
N GLY A 93 -13.97 -6.00 -17.02
CA GLY A 93 -13.74 -5.66 -18.42
C GLY A 93 -12.61 -4.65 -18.62
N LYS A 94 -12.55 -4.04 -19.80
CA LYS A 94 -11.46 -3.14 -20.18
C LYS A 94 -11.86 -1.70 -19.91
N ALA A 95 -11.04 -0.97 -19.15
CA ALA A 95 -11.16 0.48 -19.00
C ALA A 95 -10.23 1.19 -19.99
N THR A 96 -10.58 2.41 -20.39
CA THR A 96 -9.71 3.32 -21.12
C THR A 96 -9.10 4.34 -20.15
N GLY A 97 -7.77 4.30 -20.04
CA GLY A 97 -6.98 5.34 -19.39
C GLY A 97 -6.56 6.42 -20.40
N ASP A 98 -5.93 7.47 -19.88
CA ASP A 98 -5.35 8.53 -20.68
C ASP A 98 -4.15 8.02 -21.49
N LYS A 99 -4.05 8.41 -22.76
CA LYS A 99 -3.00 7.92 -23.68
C LYS A 99 -1.60 8.36 -23.25
N THR A 100 -1.48 9.57 -22.69
CA THR A 100 -0.23 10.18 -22.22
C THR A 100 -0.48 10.82 -20.85
N PRO A 101 -0.53 10.02 -19.78
CA PRO A 101 -0.97 10.48 -18.47
C PRO A 101 0.04 11.47 -17.88
N LYS A 102 -0.47 12.62 -17.43
CA LYS A 102 0.25 13.64 -16.64
C LYS A 102 -0.07 13.48 -15.15
N LEU A 103 0.50 14.35 -14.32
CA LEU A 103 0.21 14.37 -12.89
C LEU A 103 -1.29 14.55 -12.64
N GLY A 104 -1.93 13.54 -12.06
CA GLY A 104 -3.34 13.54 -11.72
C GLY A 104 -4.25 12.87 -12.75
N ASP A 105 -3.70 12.45 -13.90
CA ASP A 105 -4.41 11.68 -14.93
C ASP A 105 -4.46 10.20 -14.58
N TRP A 106 -5.31 9.46 -15.30
CA TRP A 106 -5.56 8.04 -15.06
C TRP A 106 -4.80 7.17 -16.04
N GLU A 107 -3.98 6.25 -15.54
CA GLU A 107 -3.26 5.28 -16.36
C GLU A 107 -3.83 3.87 -16.21
N ASN A 108 -3.89 3.12 -17.32
CA ASN A 108 -4.21 1.70 -17.28
C ASN A 108 -3.00 0.91 -16.77
N GLN A 109 -3.04 0.46 -15.51
CA GLN A 109 -1.90 -0.23 -14.91
C GLN A 109 -1.81 -1.72 -15.27
N ALA A 110 -2.93 -2.42 -15.38
CA ALA A 110 -2.97 -3.87 -15.64
C ALA A 110 -4.33 -4.29 -16.18
N TYR A 111 -4.36 -5.36 -16.98
CA TYR A 111 -5.57 -5.97 -17.51
C TYR A 111 -5.36 -7.49 -17.64
N GLY A 112 -6.37 -8.28 -17.27
CA GLY A 112 -6.39 -9.73 -17.41
C GLY A 112 -7.04 -10.43 -16.22
N ASP A 113 -6.89 -11.75 -16.17
CA ASP A 113 -7.49 -12.61 -15.14
C ASP A 113 -7.15 -12.13 -13.73
N THR A 114 -8.18 -12.03 -12.91
CA THR A 114 -8.08 -11.37 -11.61
C THR A 114 -8.60 -12.26 -10.50
N ILE A 115 -7.82 -12.39 -9.43
CA ILE A 115 -8.22 -13.06 -8.19
C ILE A 115 -7.99 -12.07 -7.05
N ILE A 116 -9.02 -11.80 -6.27
CA ILE A 116 -8.98 -10.92 -5.10
C ILE A 116 -9.29 -11.79 -3.88
N LEU A 117 -8.35 -11.88 -2.95
CA LEU A 117 -8.59 -12.56 -1.67
C LEU A 117 -9.10 -11.58 -0.62
N LYS A 118 -8.50 -10.39 -0.58
CA LYS A 118 -8.90 -9.30 0.30
C LYS A 118 -8.23 -7.98 -0.09
N SER A 119 -8.57 -6.91 0.61
CA SER A 119 -7.89 -5.62 0.47
C SER A 119 -6.37 -5.76 0.63
N GLY A 120 -5.63 -5.34 -0.40
CA GLY A 120 -4.17 -5.40 -0.46
C GLY A 120 -3.56 -6.77 -0.83
N VAL A 121 -4.37 -7.83 -0.99
CA VAL A 121 -3.92 -9.16 -1.44
C VAL A 121 -4.73 -9.62 -2.66
N TYR A 122 -4.17 -9.43 -3.85
CA TYR A 122 -4.81 -9.74 -5.12
C TYR A 122 -3.79 -10.01 -6.23
N ARG A 123 -4.25 -10.63 -7.31
CA ARG A 123 -3.51 -10.82 -8.56
C ARG A 123 -4.34 -10.27 -9.72
N ILE A 124 -3.72 -9.47 -10.59
CA ILE A 124 -4.30 -9.01 -11.86
C ILE A 124 -3.31 -9.38 -12.96
N ALA A 125 -3.71 -10.28 -13.85
CA ALA A 125 -2.81 -10.95 -14.79
C ALA A 125 -1.55 -11.48 -14.05
N ASN A 126 -0.36 -11.05 -14.48
CA ASN A 126 0.91 -11.46 -13.87
C ASN A 126 1.35 -10.56 -12.69
N LYS A 127 0.56 -9.53 -12.34
CA LYS A 127 0.90 -8.61 -11.24
C LYS A 127 0.26 -9.06 -9.94
N ILE A 128 1.10 -9.47 -9.00
CA ILE A 128 0.69 -9.86 -7.65
C ILE A 128 0.93 -8.69 -6.68
N LYS A 129 -0.10 -8.39 -5.88
CA LYS A 129 -0.03 -7.47 -4.75
C LYS A 129 -0.22 -8.27 -3.47
N THR A 130 0.75 -8.18 -2.57
CA THR A 130 0.78 -8.91 -1.30
C THR A 130 1.13 -7.95 -0.14
N ARG A 131 0.26 -6.98 0.14
CA ARG A 131 0.48 -6.03 1.23
C ARG A 131 0.58 -6.79 2.57
N GLY A 132 1.64 -6.52 3.32
CA GLY A 132 1.92 -7.21 4.59
C GLY A 132 2.74 -8.50 4.44
N MET A 133 3.02 -8.97 3.22
CA MET A 133 3.92 -10.11 2.97
C MET A 133 5.14 -9.66 2.15
N LYS A 134 6.24 -10.40 2.25
CA LYS A 134 7.44 -10.12 1.46
C LYS A 134 7.15 -10.32 -0.03
N LYS A 135 7.61 -9.38 -0.86
CA LYS A 135 7.43 -9.39 -2.32
C LYS A 135 8.59 -10.06 -3.08
N LYS A 136 9.70 -10.39 -2.40
CA LYS A 136 11.00 -10.70 -3.03
C LYS A 136 11.49 -12.14 -2.84
N THR A 137 10.78 -12.97 -2.10
CA THR A 137 11.15 -14.36 -1.84
C THR A 137 9.89 -15.20 -1.82
N LEU A 138 10.05 -16.51 -2.05
CA LEU A 138 9.03 -17.52 -1.77
C LEU A 138 8.37 -17.22 -0.41
N ILE A 139 7.05 -17.35 -0.36
CA ILE A 139 6.27 -17.32 0.86
C ILE A 139 6.65 -18.54 1.68
N ASP A 140 7.12 -18.30 2.89
CA ASP A 140 7.50 -19.34 3.83
C ASP A 140 6.29 -19.74 4.67
N THR A 141 6.02 -21.04 4.78
CA THR A 141 4.85 -21.57 5.50
C THR A 141 5.24 -22.85 6.25
N PRO A 142 4.43 -23.30 7.23
CA PRO A 142 4.66 -24.59 7.90
C PRO A 142 4.65 -25.80 6.95
N TYR A 143 4.14 -25.64 5.73
CA TYR A 143 3.99 -26.71 4.74
C TYR A 143 4.99 -26.60 3.58
N GLY A 144 5.92 -25.64 3.64
CA GLY A 144 6.96 -25.44 2.63
C GLY A 144 7.04 -24.01 2.12
N LYS A 145 7.71 -23.85 0.98
CA LYS A 145 7.93 -22.55 0.32
C LYS A 145 7.16 -22.47 -0.99
N TYR A 146 6.47 -21.36 -1.21
CA TYR A 146 5.57 -21.17 -2.36
C TYR A 146 5.84 -19.85 -3.08
N ASP A 147 5.69 -19.80 -4.40
CA ASP A 147 5.92 -18.56 -5.18
C ASP A 147 4.95 -17.44 -4.80
N SER A 148 3.71 -17.78 -4.50
CA SER A 148 2.69 -16.84 -4.08
C SER A 148 1.65 -17.48 -3.16
N ILE A 149 0.80 -16.63 -2.56
CA ILE A 149 -0.30 -17.10 -1.74
C ILE A 149 -1.33 -17.86 -2.59
N PHE A 150 -1.46 -17.50 -3.87
CA PHE A 150 -2.35 -18.19 -4.80
C PHE A 150 -1.85 -19.60 -5.12
N ASP A 151 -0.53 -19.77 -5.25
CA ASP A 151 0.07 -21.08 -5.48
C ASP A 151 -0.04 -21.95 -4.22
N TYR A 152 0.14 -21.36 -3.04
CA TYR A 152 -0.06 -22.04 -1.76
C TYR A 152 -1.51 -22.52 -1.60
N ILE A 153 -2.50 -21.66 -1.86
CA ILE A 153 -3.92 -22.04 -1.83
C ILE A 153 -4.24 -23.13 -2.84
N LYS A 154 -3.70 -23.04 -4.06
CA LYS A 154 -3.92 -24.04 -5.11
C LYS A 154 -3.36 -25.42 -4.74
N GLN A 155 -2.22 -25.46 -4.04
CA GLN A 155 -1.58 -26.71 -3.63
C GLN A 155 -2.15 -27.27 -2.32
N LYS A 156 -2.82 -26.44 -1.52
CA LYS A 156 -3.40 -26.81 -0.22
C LYS A 156 -4.86 -26.35 -0.09
N PRO A 157 -5.75 -26.75 -1.03
CA PRO A 157 -7.13 -26.27 -1.07
C PRO A 157 -7.97 -26.70 0.13
N GLU A 158 -7.53 -27.73 0.87
CA GLU A 158 -8.18 -28.23 2.08
C GLU A 158 -8.09 -27.25 3.26
N LEU A 159 -7.16 -26.30 3.23
CA LEU A 159 -6.97 -25.34 4.31
C LEU A 159 -7.99 -24.21 4.24
N LEU A 160 -8.57 -23.87 5.39
CA LEU A 160 -9.37 -22.64 5.56
C LEU A 160 -8.51 -21.48 6.09
N LYS A 161 -7.38 -21.80 6.72
CA LYS A 161 -6.44 -20.86 7.30
C LYS A 161 -5.05 -21.15 6.76
N TYR A 162 -4.46 -20.14 6.15
CA TYR A 162 -3.16 -20.20 5.49
C TYR A 162 -2.13 -19.44 6.33
N PRO A 163 -1.42 -20.12 7.25
CA PRO A 163 -0.33 -19.52 8.00
C PRO A 163 0.85 -19.21 7.07
N VAL A 164 1.44 -18.03 7.27
CA VAL A 164 2.57 -17.48 6.53
C VAL A 164 3.58 -16.93 7.53
N ASN A 165 4.85 -17.27 7.34
CA ASN A 165 5.98 -16.73 8.10
C ASN A 165 6.57 -15.52 7.35
N ALA A 166 6.46 -14.33 7.94
CA ALA A 166 7.02 -13.11 7.36
C ALA A 166 8.29 -12.70 8.10
N ILE A 167 9.45 -13.13 7.59
CA ILE A 167 10.75 -12.69 8.12
C ILE A 167 11.05 -11.27 7.63
N ARG A 168 11.12 -10.27 8.50
CA ARG A 168 11.43 -8.88 8.12
C ARG A 168 12.23 -8.16 9.21
N PRO A 169 12.99 -7.10 8.87
CA PRO A 169 13.63 -6.29 9.88
C PRO A 169 12.58 -5.61 10.75
N VAL A 170 12.85 -5.53 12.05
CA VAL A 170 12.07 -4.71 12.96
C VAL A 170 12.33 -3.24 12.64
N SER A 171 11.25 -2.48 12.44
CA SER A 171 11.37 -1.03 12.25
C SER A 171 11.62 -0.33 13.58
N MET A 172 12.26 0.84 13.54
CA MET A 172 12.46 1.68 14.72
C MET A 172 11.15 1.97 15.46
N GLY A 173 10.07 2.25 14.72
CA GLY A 173 8.76 2.49 15.33
C GLY A 173 8.19 1.30 16.08
N GLU A 174 8.45 0.07 15.62
CA GLU A 174 8.01 -1.16 16.28
C GLU A 174 8.86 -1.45 17.52
N ALA A 175 10.18 -1.36 17.41
CA ALA A 175 11.10 -1.56 18.54
C ALA A 175 10.82 -0.59 19.70
N LEU A 176 10.40 0.64 19.40
CA LEU A 176 10.10 1.65 20.42
C LEU A 176 8.68 1.53 20.99
N LYS A 177 7.69 1.04 20.22
CA LYS A 177 6.28 0.96 20.65
C LYS A 177 5.90 -0.38 21.26
N LEU A 178 6.49 -1.48 20.77
CA LEU A 178 6.22 -2.84 21.24
C LEU A 178 7.23 -3.25 22.30
N SER A 179 7.52 -2.37 23.26
CA SER A 179 8.58 -2.56 24.28
C SER A 179 8.43 -3.83 25.13
N LYS A 180 7.24 -4.44 25.14
CA LYS A 180 6.95 -5.72 25.82
C LYS A 180 7.46 -6.95 25.06
N THR A 181 7.63 -6.86 23.75
CA THR A 181 8.04 -7.98 22.89
C THR A 181 9.29 -7.68 22.07
N LEU A 182 9.61 -6.41 21.85
CA LEU A 182 10.74 -5.91 21.09
C LEU A 182 11.47 -4.84 21.91
N SER A 183 12.73 -4.65 21.62
CA SER A 183 13.61 -3.67 22.26
C SER A 183 14.34 -2.83 21.21
N PRO A 184 14.96 -1.69 21.58
CA PRO A 184 15.81 -0.93 20.67
C PRO A 184 16.97 -1.75 20.07
N LYS A 185 17.41 -2.84 20.74
CA LYS A 185 18.44 -3.74 20.20
C LYS A 185 17.95 -4.56 19.01
N ASP A 186 16.63 -4.73 18.89
CA ASP A 186 16.01 -5.49 17.81
C ASP A 186 15.86 -4.66 16.53
N ILE A 187 16.12 -3.34 16.56
CA ILE A 187 16.07 -2.48 15.37
C ILE A 187 17.00 -3.06 14.30
N ASN A 188 16.46 -3.21 13.08
CA ASN A 188 17.13 -3.85 11.94
C ASN A 188 17.47 -5.34 12.11
N GLN A 189 17.09 -5.99 13.21
CA GLN A 189 17.16 -7.44 13.35
C GLN A 189 16.03 -8.11 12.59
N TRP A 190 16.34 -9.21 11.91
CA TRP A 190 15.37 -9.98 11.13
C TRP A 190 14.63 -10.96 12.03
N LEU A 191 13.36 -10.68 12.30
CA LEU A 191 12.51 -11.54 13.12
C LEU A 191 11.39 -12.16 12.27
N ASN A 192 10.92 -13.33 12.70
CA ASN A 192 9.76 -13.97 12.10
C ASN A 192 8.47 -13.39 12.69
N PHE A 193 7.60 -12.88 11.82
CA PHE A 193 6.26 -12.41 12.18
C PHE A 193 5.24 -13.37 11.57
N PRO A 194 4.74 -14.35 12.33
CA PRO A 194 3.71 -15.25 11.84
C PRO A 194 2.42 -14.48 11.58
N TYR A 195 1.77 -14.76 10.46
CA TYR A 195 0.54 -14.13 10.02
C TYR A 195 -0.37 -15.18 9.38
N ILE A 196 -1.68 -15.10 9.59
CA ILE A 196 -2.66 -16.07 9.06
C ILE A 196 -3.62 -15.37 8.09
N ILE A 197 -3.78 -15.95 6.91
CA ILE A 197 -4.82 -15.59 5.95
C ILE A 197 -5.97 -16.57 6.13
N ASP A 198 -7.11 -16.06 6.59
CA ASP A 198 -8.34 -16.83 6.76
C ASP A 198 -9.27 -16.49 5.60
N ILE A 199 -9.57 -17.47 4.73
CA ILE A 199 -10.36 -17.21 3.52
C ILE A 199 -11.85 -16.98 3.82
N ASN A 200 -12.30 -17.33 5.03
CA ASN A 200 -13.69 -17.18 5.46
C ASN A 200 -13.89 -15.95 6.35
N LYS A 201 -12.84 -15.15 6.56
CA LYS A 201 -12.91 -13.96 7.41
C LYS A 201 -13.05 -12.71 6.56
N ASP A 202 -14.06 -11.92 6.85
CA ASP A 202 -14.16 -10.55 6.33
C ASP A 202 -13.01 -9.70 6.90
N TYR A 203 -12.27 -9.03 6.03
CA TYR A 203 -11.11 -8.18 6.34
C TYR A 203 -11.31 -6.74 5.91
#